data_AF-A0A101AH99-F1
#
_entry.id   AF-A0A101AH99-F1
#
_cell.length_a   1.000
_cell.length_b   1.000
_cell.length_c   1.000
_cell.angle_alpha   90.00
_cell.angle_beta   90.00
_cell.angle_gamma   90.00
#
_symmetry.space_group_name_H-M   'P 1'
#
loop_
_entity.id
_entity.type
_entity.pdbx_description
1 polymer ?
#
loop_
_entity_poly.entity_id
_entity_poly.type
_entity_poly.pdbx_seq_one_letter_code
_entity_poly.pdbx_strand_id
1 'polypeptide(L)'
;MYVRTADDDPPRIEIFSPLLEDFTMRPEVYAAVNSINRNTPFAKVYVDPQNAQIVLAAELHIFDHLSPEQLLATIELVADRADHYDTLLQKRFGGKTMFEDDDGDEFDV
;
A
#
# COMPACT_ATOMS: atom_id res chain seq x y z
N MET A 1 7.01 0.71 -0.91
CA MET A 1 6.35 1.75 -0.08
C MET A 1 6.89 3.14 -0.45
N TYR A 2 6.02 4.13 -0.40
CA TYR A 2 6.29 5.53 -0.72
C TYR A 2 5.65 6.45 0.34
N VAL A 3 6.22 7.66 0.47
CA VAL A 3 5.70 8.70 1.37
C VAL A 3 5.63 10.00 0.57
N ARG A 4 4.51 10.71 0.64
CA ARG A 4 4.35 12.03 0.03
C ARG A 4 3.60 13.00 0.93
N THR A 5 3.94 14.27 0.82
CA THR A 5 3.17 15.36 1.43
C THR A 5 2.04 15.79 0.49
N ALA A 6 0.89 16.14 1.05
CA ALA A 6 -0.17 16.81 0.33
C ALA A 6 -0.41 18.18 0.98
N ASP A 7 -0.37 19.23 0.17
CA ASP A 7 -0.56 20.63 0.56
C ASP A 7 -2.05 20.95 0.76
N ASP A 8 -2.74 20.12 1.54
CA ASP A 8 -4.14 20.30 1.91
C ASP A 8 -4.28 21.14 3.20
N ASP A 9 -5.52 21.52 3.55
CA ASP A 9 -5.84 22.20 4.82
C ASP A 9 -6.81 21.33 5.65
N PRO A 10 -6.35 20.68 6.73
CA PRO A 10 -4.99 20.69 7.27
C PRO A 10 -4.00 19.84 6.43
N PRO A 11 -2.68 20.14 6.50
CA PRO A 11 -1.68 19.40 5.74
C PRO A 11 -1.67 17.94 6.15
N ARG A 12 -1.45 17.04 5.19
CA ARG A 12 -1.36 15.60 5.45
C ARG A 12 -0.15 14.97 4.79
N ILE A 13 0.32 13.90 5.42
CA ILE A 13 1.28 12.96 4.83
C ILE A 13 0.51 11.71 4.45
N GLU A 14 0.69 11.27 3.21
CA GLU A 14 0.19 9.99 2.75
C GLU A 14 1.35 9.00 2.68
N ILE A 15 1.18 7.86 3.34
CA ILE A 15 2.09 6.72 3.32
C ILE A 15 1.37 5.62 2.56
N PHE A 16 1.92 5.16 1.44
CA PHE A 16 1.23 4.21 0.58
C PHE A 16 2.16 3.15 -0.01
N SER A 17 1.58 2.03 -0.41
CA SER A 17 2.27 0.96 -1.12
C SER A 17 1.36 0.38 -2.19
N PRO A 18 1.78 0.38 -3.48
CA PRO A 18 1.18 -0.48 -4.49
C PRO A 18 1.32 -1.94 -4.05
N LEU A 19 0.21 -2.65 -4.02
CA LEU A 19 0.13 -4.06 -3.62
C LEU A 19 0.14 -5.00 -4.81
N LEU A 20 -0.50 -4.59 -5.91
CA LEU A 20 -0.63 -5.43 -7.09
C LEU A 20 -0.86 -4.60 -8.34
N GLU A 21 -0.14 -4.94 -9.41
CA GLU A 21 -0.31 -4.43 -10.77
C GLU A 21 -0.40 -5.57 -11.79
N ASP A 22 -0.59 -5.26 -13.07
CA ASP A 22 -0.65 -6.25 -14.16
C ASP A 22 -1.70 -7.37 -13.96
N PHE A 23 -2.76 -7.09 -13.20
CA PHE A 23 -3.87 -8.03 -12.97
C PHE A 23 -5.08 -7.72 -13.85
N THR A 24 -5.90 -8.74 -14.12
CA THR A 24 -7.16 -8.53 -14.85
C THR A 24 -8.26 -8.01 -13.94
N MET A 25 -8.75 -6.81 -14.24
CA MET A 25 -9.80 -6.16 -13.48
C MET A 25 -11.14 -6.90 -13.59
N ARG A 26 -11.72 -7.27 -12.44
CA ARG A 26 -12.99 -8.01 -12.32
C ARG A 26 -13.73 -7.61 -11.03
N PRO A 27 -15.07 -7.81 -10.92
CA PRO A 27 -15.82 -7.44 -9.72
C PRO A 27 -15.28 -8.02 -8.40
N GLU A 28 -14.65 -9.19 -8.45
CA GLU A 28 -14.06 -9.86 -7.28
C GLU A 28 -12.88 -9.08 -6.68
N VAL A 29 -12.21 -8.23 -7.47
CA VAL A 29 -11.15 -7.34 -7.00
C VAL A 29 -11.70 -6.36 -5.97
N TYR A 30 -12.81 -5.69 -6.29
CA TYR A 30 -13.46 -4.77 -5.36
C TYR A 30 -13.97 -5.48 -4.10
N ALA A 31 -14.46 -6.72 -4.24
CA ALA A 31 -14.87 -7.53 -3.08
C ALA A 31 -13.68 -7.86 -2.16
N ALA A 32 -12.51 -8.17 -2.72
CA ALA A 32 -11.29 -8.41 -1.96
C ALA A 32 -10.80 -7.14 -1.26
N VAL A 33 -10.72 -6.02 -1.98
CA VAL A 33 -10.36 -4.70 -1.44
C VAL A 33 -11.27 -4.31 -0.26
N ASN A 34 -12.58 -4.48 -0.42
CA ASN A 34 -13.54 -4.23 0.66
C ASN A 34 -13.34 -5.15 1.87
N SER A 35 -12.93 -6.40 1.63
CA SER A 35 -12.61 -7.34 2.71
C SER A 35 -11.35 -6.95 3.46
N ILE A 36 -10.33 -6.45 2.76
CA ILE A 36 -9.10 -5.93 3.41
C ILE A 36 -9.46 -4.69 4.24
N ASN A 37 -10.19 -3.74 3.67
CA ASN A 37 -10.63 -2.53 4.38
C ASN A 37 -11.39 -2.81 5.69
N ARG A 38 -12.16 -3.91 5.76
CA ARG A 38 -12.85 -4.31 7.00
C ARG A 38 -11.90 -4.76 8.11
N ASN A 39 -10.71 -5.26 7.75
CA ASN A 39 -9.73 -5.81 8.69
C ASN A 39 -8.54 -4.87 8.95
N THR A 40 -8.44 -3.76 8.21
CA THR A 40 -7.34 -2.79 8.31
C THR A 40 -7.91 -1.42 8.72
N PRO A 41 -8.15 -1.16 10.01
CA PRO A 41 -8.83 0.06 10.45
C PRO A 41 -8.00 1.35 10.29
N PHE A 42 -6.67 1.22 10.22
CA PHE A 42 -5.72 2.34 10.20
C PHE A 42 -5.27 2.76 8.79
N ALA A 43 -5.70 2.04 7.76
CA ALA A 43 -5.33 2.31 6.36
C ALA A 43 -6.49 1.97 5.43
N LYS A 44 -6.39 2.39 4.18
CA LYS A 44 -7.37 2.14 3.12
C LYS A 44 -6.69 1.47 1.96
N VAL A 45 -7.30 0.38 1.49
CA VAL A 45 -7.00 -0.21 0.21
C VAL A 45 -7.98 0.33 -0.82
N TYR A 46 -7.48 0.74 -1.97
CA TYR A 46 -8.30 1.18 -3.10
C TYR A 46 -7.74 0.63 -4.41
N VAL A 47 -8.57 0.67 -5.45
CA VAL A 47 -8.16 0.38 -6.82
C VAL A 47 -7.91 1.70 -7.50
N ASP A 48 -6.71 1.91 -8.05
CA ASP A 48 -6.41 2.96 -8.98
C ASP A 48 -6.74 2.48 -10.40
N PRO A 49 -7.85 2.94 -11.01
CA PRO A 49 -8.26 2.48 -12.33
C PRO A 49 -7.39 3.06 -13.45
N GLN A 50 -6.67 4.15 -13.22
CA GLN A 50 -5.83 4.78 -14.25
C GLN A 50 -4.56 3.96 -14.47
N ASN A 51 -3.99 3.45 -13.37
CA ASN A 51 -2.77 2.65 -13.39
C ASN A 51 -3.03 1.15 -13.28
N ALA A 52 -4.30 0.72 -13.16
CA ALA A 52 -4.69 -0.67 -12.92
C ALA A 52 -3.95 -1.28 -11.72
N GLN A 53 -3.88 -0.54 -10.61
CA GLN A 53 -3.16 -0.92 -9.40
C GLN A 53 -4.11 -1.08 -8.21
N ILE A 54 -3.77 -1.99 -7.30
CA ILE A 54 -4.34 -2.02 -5.95
C ILE A 54 -3.33 -1.34 -5.04
N VAL A 55 -3.77 -0.36 -4.23
CA VAL A 55 -2.89 0.44 -3.38
C VAL A 55 -3.40 0.42 -1.95
N LEU A 56 -2.51 0.20 -0.97
CA LEU A 56 -2.74 0.44 0.45
C LEU A 56 -2.21 1.83 0.80
N ALA A 57 -3.00 2.66 1.46
CA ALA A 57 -2.60 4.00 1.91
C ALA A 57 -3.09 4.30 3.33
N ALA A 58 -2.25 4.96 4.11
CA ALA A 58 -2.59 5.56 5.39
C ALA A 58 -2.35 7.07 5.31
N GLU A 59 -3.22 7.84 5.96
CA GLU A 59 -3.13 9.30 6.02
C GLU A 59 -2.81 9.76 7.43
N LEU A 60 -1.81 10.64 7.55
CA LEU A 60 -1.46 11.32 8.78
C LEU A 60 -1.75 12.80 8.64
N HIS A 61 -2.82 13.26 9.29
CA HIS A 61 -3.15 14.68 9.37
C HIS A 61 -2.28 15.38 10.40
N ILE A 62 -1.71 16.52 10.00
CA ILE A 62 -0.86 17.35 10.85
C ILE A 62 -1.69 18.54 11.32
N PHE A 63 -2.05 18.54 12.60
CA PHE A 63 -2.82 19.64 13.20
C PHE A 63 -1.93 20.69 13.88
N ASP A 64 -0.93 20.24 14.65
CA ASP A 64 0.02 21.12 15.34
C ASP A 64 1.46 20.90 14.85
N HIS A 65 1.99 19.70 15.07
CA HIS A 65 3.33 19.28 14.67
C HIS A 65 3.31 17.81 14.25
N LEU A 66 4.25 17.43 13.39
CA LEU A 66 4.46 16.04 13.03
C LEU A 66 5.19 15.33 14.17
N SER A 67 4.61 14.23 14.67
CA SER A 67 5.32 13.30 15.57
C SER A 67 6.18 12.35 14.74
N PRO A 68 7.52 12.36 14.93
CA PRO A 68 8.40 11.39 14.26
C PRO A 68 8.06 9.94 14.63
N GLU A 69 7.65 9.69 15.88
CA GLU A 69 7.27 8.37 16.36
C GLU A 69 6.00 7.85 15.68
N GLN A 70 5.00 8.72 15.53
CA GLN A 70 3.76 8.37 14.82
C GLN A 70 4.03 8.12 13.34
N LEU A 71 4.89 8.92 12.71
CA LEU A 71 5.30 8.72 11.33
C LEU A 71 5.97 7.36 11.15
N LEU A 72 6.99 7.06 11.96
CA LEU A 72 7.72 5.80 11.89
C LEU A 72 6.81 4.61 12.15
N ALA A 73 5.99 4.64 13.20
CA ALA A 73 5.05 3.57 13.52
C ALA A 73 4.05 3.32 12.38
N THR A 74 3.60 4.38 11.70
CA THR A 74 2.66 4.24 10.58
C THR A 74 3.35 3.66 9.35
N ILE A 75 4.60 4.06 9.07
CA ILE A 75 5.45 3.48 8.03
C ILE A 75 5.60 1.97 8.27
N GLU A 76 6.06 1.56 9.45
CA GLU A 76 6.27 0.15 9.80
C GLU A 76 4.98 -0.67 9.65
N LEU A 77 3.86 -0.11 10.13
CA LEU A 77 2.56 -0.78 10.07
C LEU A 77 2.03 -0.92 8.64
N VAL A 78 2.26 0.07 7.77
CA VAL A 78 1.90 -0.02 6.35
C VAL A 78 2.81 -1.01 5.62
N ALA A 79 4.10 -1.08 5.95
CA ALA A 79 5.04 -2.07 5.39
C ALA A 79 4.56 -3.50 5.67
N ASP A 80 4.37 -3.82 6.94
CA ASP A 80 3.95 -5.15 7.38
C ASP A 80 2.64 -5.60 6.71
N ARG A 81 1.68 -4.69 6.56
CA ARG A 81 0.43 -5.00 5.85
C ARG A 81 0.58 -5.08 4.34
N ALA A 82 1.46 -4.28 3.75
CA ALA A 82 1.72 -4.35 2.32
C ALA A 82 2.24 -5.74 1.94
N ASP A 83 3.28 -6.22 2.62
CA ASP A 83 3.91 -7.53 2.40
C ASP A 83 2.94 -8.70 2.67
N HIS A 84 1.99 -8.52 3.59
CA HIS A 84 0.97 -9.53 3.80
C HIS A 84 -0.06 -9.56 2.66
N TYR A 85 -0.54 -8.40 2.23
CA TYR A 85 -1.64 -8.32 1.28
C TYR A 85 -1.20 -8.45 -0.17
N ASP A 86 0.00 -8.01 -0.54
CA ASP A 86 0.54 -8.18 -1.90
C ASP A 86 0.63 -9.67 -2.27
N THR A 87 1.16 -10.50 -1.38
CA THR A 87 1.31 -11.95 -1.54
C THR A 87 -0.05 -12.62 -1.65
N LEU A 88 -1.02 -12.21 -0.83
CA LEU A 88 -2.38 -12.76 -0.87
C LEU A 88 -3.13 -12.37 -2.15
N LEU A 89 -3.01 -11.11 -2.56
CA LEU A 89 -3.64 -10.57 -3.76
C LEU A 89 -3.04 -11.20 -5.01
N GLN A 90 -1.71 -11.32 -5.06
CA GLN A 90 -1.00 -11.95 -6.17
C GLN A 90 -1.38 -13.42 -6.31
N LYS A 91 -1.35 -14.21 -5.22
CA LYS A 91 -1.79 -15.61 -5.25
C LYS A 91 -3.23 -15.77 -5.76
N ARG A 92 -4.10 -14.79 -5.48
CA ARG A 92 -5.52 -14.84 -5.85
C ARG A 92 -5.79 -14.35 -7.27
N PHE A 93 -5.10 -13.32 -7.71
CA PHE A 93 -5.43 -12.58 -8.93
C PHE A 93 -4.35 -12.63 -10.01
N GLY A 94 -3.19 -13.24 -9.73
CA GLY A 94 -1.99 -13.10 -10.54
C GLY A 94 -1.45 -11.67 -10.45
N GLY A 95 -0.75 -11.23 -11.49
CA GLY A 95 -0.15 -9.89 -11.53
C GLY A 95 1.21 -9.84 -10.85
N LYS A 96 1.74 -8.63 -10.71
CA LYS A 96 3.07 -8.37 -10.16
C LYS A 96 2.98 -7.56 -8.88
N THR A 97 3.83 -7.89 -7.92
CA THR A 97 4.08 -7.06 -6.75
C THR A 97 5.26 -6.15 -7.04
N MET A 98 5.33 -5.00 -6.37
CA MET A 98 6.41 -4.01 -6.57
C MET A 98 7.82 -4.56 -6.30
N PHE A 99 7.94 -5.60 -5.47
CA PHE A 99 9.21 -6.19 -5.04
C PHE A 99 9.30 -7.69 -5.33
N GLU A 100 8.74 -8.18 -6.45
CA GLU A 100 9.13 -9.52 -6.89
C GLU A 100 10.66 -9.55 -7.06
N ASP A 101 11.31 -10.38 -6.25
CA ASP A 101 12.75 -10.58 -6.22
C ASP A 101 13.26 -10.83 -7.64
N ASP A 102 14.22 -10.00 -8.05
CA ASP A 102 15.17 -10.38 -9.09
C ASP A 102 15.96 -11.57 -8.51
N ASP A 103 15.46 -12.79 -8.72
CA ASP A 103 16.19 -14.05 -8.48
C ASP A 103 17.39 -14.13 -9.47
N GLY A 104 18.30 -13.16 -9.40
CA GLY A 104 19.28 -12.94 -10.46
C GLY A 104 20.22 -11.76 -10.27
N ASP A 105 20.90 -11.64 -9.12
CA ASP A 105 22.37 -11.51 -9.17
C ASP A 105 23.02 -11.72 -7.79
N GLU A 106 23.91 -12.71 -7.79
CA GLU A 106 24.92 -13.03 -6.80
C GLU A 106 25.79 -11.78 -6.52
N PHE A 107 25.63 -11.17 -5.34
CA PHE A 107 26.65 -10.24 -4.83
C PHE A 107 27.82 -11.05 -4.28
N ASP A 108 28.76 -11.39 -5.16
CA ASP A 108 30.08 -11.88 -4.77
C ASP A 108 30.90 -10.67 -4.30
N VAL A 109 31.16 -10.57 -2.98
CA VAL A 109 32.06 -9.58 -2.35
C VAL A 109 33.06 -10.25 -1.42
#